data_AF-T1BP30-F1
#
_entry.id   AF-T1BP30-F1
#
_cell.length_a   1.000
_cell.length_b   1.000
_cell.length_c   1.000
_cell.angle_alpha   90.00
_cell.angle_beta   90.00
_cell.angle_gamma   90.00
#
_symmetry.space_group_name_H-M   'P 1'
#
loop_
_entity.id
_entity.type
_entity.pdbx_description
1 polymer ?
#
loop_
_entity_poly.entity_id
_entity_poly.type
_entity_poly.pdbx_seq_one_letter_code
_entity_poly.pdbx_strand_id
1 'polypeptide(L)' 'MNRVTTDGVIEYGPQDVQSLLEEGRILLIDVREPDEYGAERIPGALLYPLS' A
#
# COMPACT_ATOMS: atom_id res chain seq x y z
N MET A 1 -9.94 -11.04 1.13
CA MET A 1 -9.27 -12.35 0.98
C MET A 1 -8.03 -12.12 0.17
N ASN A 2 -6.87 -12.48 0.73
CA ASN A 2 -5.59 -12.30 0.04
C ASN A 2 -5.48 -13.28 -1.12
N ARG A 3 -4.83 -12.87 -2.20
CA ARG A 3 -4.71 -13.64 -3.44
C ARG A 3 -3.26 -13.65 -3.89
N VAL A 4 -2.83 -14.72 -4.54
CA VAL A 4 -1.50 -14.79 -5.16
C VAL A 4 -1.69 -14.66 -6.66
N THR A 5 -1.01 -13.69 -7.27
CA THR A 5 -1.00 -13.47 -8.72
C THR A 5 -0.11 -14.49 -9.43
N THR A 6 -0.20 -14.56 -10.76
CA THR A 6 0.56 -15.54 -11.56
C THR A 6 2.09 -15.32 -11.50
N ASP A 7 2.52 -14.09 -11.26
CA ASP A 7 3.91 -13.68 -11.06
C ASP A 7 4.36 -13.76 -9.59
N GLY A 8 3.53 -14.31 -8.70
CA GLY A 8 3.89 -14.61 -7.32
C GLY A 8 3.74 -13.43 -6.34
N VAL A 9 3.06 -12.36 -6.74
CA VAL A 9 2.75 -11.22 -5.86
C VAL A 9 1.52 -11.56 -5.00
N ILE A 10 1.54 -11.13 -3.74
CA ILE A 10 0.39 -11.29 -2.83
C ILE A 10 -0.42 -9.99 -2.84
N GLU A 11 -1.67 -10.06 -3.29
CA GLU A 11 -2.65 -9.01 -3.14
C GLU A 11 -3.29 -9.10 -1.75
N TYR A 12 -3.22 -8.02 -0.97
CA TYR A 12 -3.82 -7.93 0.36
C TYR A 12 -5.13 -7.15 0.34
N GLY A 13 -6.07 -7.55 1.19
CA GLY A 13 -7.27 -6.73 1.47
C GLY A 13 -6.95 -5.52 2.36
N PRO A 14 -7.78 -4.46 2.34
CA PRO A 14 -7.51 -3.25 3.14
C PRO A 14 -7.37 -3.49 4.65
N GLN A 15 -8.19 -4.36 5.23
CA GLN A 15 -8.16 -4.68 6.67
C GLN A 15 -6.88 -5.44 7.06
N ASP A 16 -6.39 -6.31 6.17
CA ASP A 16 -5.14 -7.04 6.37
C ASP A 16 -3.94 -6.08 6.30
N VAL A 17 -3.93 -5.14 5.36
CA VAL A 17 -2.90 -4.08 5.25
C VAL A 17 -2.88 -3.21 6.50
N GLN A 18 -4.05 -2.79 7.00
CA GLN A 18 -4.16 -2.00 8.23
C GLN A 18 -3.54 -2.75 9.41
N SER A 19 -3.90 -4.02 9.62
CA SER A 19 -3.36 -4.83 10.73
C SER A 19 -1.84 -4.98 10.63
N LEU A 20 -1.30 -5.22 9.43
CA LEU A 20 0.14 -5.33 9.21
C LEU A 20 0.90 -4.01 9.45
N LEU A 21 0.28 -2.87 9.15
CA LEU A 21 0.82 -1.55 9.47
C LEU A 21 0.85 -1.28 10.96
N GLU A 22 -0.24 -1.57 11.67
CA GLU A 22 -0.35 -1.41 13.12
C GLU A 22 0.65 -2.30 13.87
N GLU A 23 0.93 -3.50 13.35
CA GLU A 23 1.94 -4.42 13.86
C GLU A 23 3.39 -4.05 13.45
N GLY A 24 3.58 -3.04 12.59
CA GLY A 24 4.90 -2.62 12.13
C GLY A 24 5.62 -3.66 11.25
N ARG A 25 4.87 -4.53 10.57
CA ARG A 25 5.44 -5.63 9.75
C ARG A 25 5.69 -5.26 8.30
N ILE A 26 5.10 -4.16 7.82
CA ILE A 26 5.23 -3.72 6.44
C ILE A 26 5.56 -2.23 6.34
N LEU A 27 6.11 -1.86 5.20
CA LEU A 27 6.21 -0.48 4.74
C LEU A 27 5.21 -0.29 3.59
N LEU A 28 4.41 0.76 3.65
CA LEU A 28 3.46 1.08 2.59
C LEU A 28 4.08 2.10 1.62
N ILE A 29 4.23 1.70 0.36
CA ILE A 29 4.70 2.55 -0.73
C ILE A 29 3.50 2.96 -1.56
N ASP A 30 3.29 4.27 -1.70
CA ASP A 30 2.27 4.86 -2.55
C ASP A 30 2.90 5.24 -3.88
N VAL A 31 2.42 4.64 -4.96
CA VAL A 31 2.96 4.79 -6.32
C VAL A 31 2.13 5.72 -7.21
N ARG A 32 1.12 6.39 -6.62
CA ARG A 32 0.23 7.33 -7.29
C ARG A 32 0.93 8.64 -7.64
N GLU A 33 0.24 9.49 -8.38
CA GLU A 33 0.71 10.83 -8.70
C GLU A 33 0.71 11.75 -7.46
N PRO A 34 1.59 12.78 -7.40
CA PRO A 34 1.70 13.65 -6.23
C PRO A 34 0.41 14.41 -5.87
N ASP A 35 -0.42 14.75 -6.85
CA ASP A 35 -1.69 15.43 -6.65
C ASP A 35 -2.75 14.51 -6.02
N GLU A 36 -2.83 13.24 -6.46
CA GLU A 36 -3.66 12.21 -5.83
C GLU A 36 -3.26 11.98 -4.36
N TYR A 37 -1.95 11.88 -4.11
CA TYR A 37 -1.39 11.72 -2.75
C TYR A 37 -1.63 12.95 -1.87
N GLY A 38 -1.56 14.15 -2.47
CA GLY A 38 -1.80 15.42 -1.80
C GLY A 38 -3.27 15.63 -1.42
N ALA A 39 -4.19 15.11 -2.23
CA ALA A 39 -5.63 15.14 -1.95
C ALA A 39 -5.98 14.20 -0.79
N GLU A 40 -5.47 12.96 -0.82
CA GLU A 40 -5.65 11.99 0.26
C GLU A 40 -4.58 10.89 0.28
N ARG A 41 -4.27 10.41 1.48
CA ARG A 41 -3.27 9.35 1.67
C ARG A 41 -3.50 8.56 2.95
N ILE A 42 -2.96 7.35 2.97
CA ILE A 42 -2.83 6.55 4.19
C ILE A 42 -1.69 7.15 5.03
N PRO A 43 -1.91 7.49 6.31
CA PRO A 43 -0.86 8.00 7.18
C PRO A 43 0.35 7.06 7.26
N GLY A 44 1.56 7.61 7.13
CA GLY A 44 2.81 6.84 7.16
C GLY A 44 3.22 6.21 5.83
N ALA A 45 2.38 6.22 4.80
CA ALA A 45 2.77 5.78 3.47
C ALA A 45 3.85 6.70 2.87
N LEU A 46 4.84 6.13 2.18
CA LEU A 46 5.88 6.89 1.48
C LEU A 46 5.54 7.00 0.00
N LEU A 47 5.58 8.22 -0.54
CA LEU A 47 5.28 8.48 -1.96
C LEU A 47 6.52 8.21 -2.84
N TYR A 48 6.37 7.30 -3.81
CA TYR A 48 7.35 6.97 -4.86
C TYR A 48 6.62 6.79 -6.22
N PRO A 49 6.37 7.89 -6.96
CA PRO A 49 5.63 7.84 -8.22
C PRO A 49 6.33 6.98 -9.28
N LEU A 50 5.56 6.36 -10.17
CA LEU A 50 6.09 5.49 -11.25
C LEU A 50 6.42 6.23 -12.55
N SER A 51 6.09 7.52 -12.63
CA SER A 51 6.15 8.39 -13.81
C SER A 51 7.11 9.57 -13.62
#